data_AF-A0A6J4X110-F1
#
_entry.id   AF-A0A6J4X110-F1
#
_cell.length_a   1.000
_cell.length_b   1.000
_cell.length_c   1.000
_cell.angle_alpha   90.00
_cell.angle_beta   90.00
_cell.angle_gamma   90.00
#
_symmetry.space_group_name_H-M   'P 1'
#
loop_
_entity.id
_entity.type
_entity.pdbx_description
1 polymer ?
#
loop_
_entity_poly.entity_id
_entity_poly.type
_entity_poly.pdbx_seq_one_letter_code
_entity_poly.pdbx_strand_id
1 'polypeptide(L)'
;MNEQLQAYAEETVPPPQPAAVTADGEEGIAAVALSEGIALGPIFHYRASAPDVPRQRAENPDREWEDLLHAKDKTCEAILQRRRAMAPGLGKTRAAIFDAHLLIVQDPTLLDQTRRRIFKNGENAAWAWQQSVLEIADTYRELSDDYLRQRADDVVDVGRQVLLDLLGQSVATAMELPHPAILVAGELSPTDTVMLDTAQVLGIVTVAGGPASGDPRCGPSGVGRWSMKPTATESP
;
A
#
# COMPACT_ATOMS: atom_id res chain seq x y z
N MET A 1 -26.85 6.88 -12.75
CA MET A 1 -25.50 6.50 -12.25
C MET A 1 -24.37 7.33 -12.88
N ASN A 2 -24.62 8.25 -13.84
CA ASN A 2 -23.54 8.81 -14.67
C ASN A 2 -23.32 10.33 -14.61
N GLU A 3 -24.09 11.09 -13.81
CA GLU A 3 -23.95 12.56 -13.76
C GLU A 3 -23.32 13.07 -12.46
N GLN A 4 -23.40 12.32 -11.35
CA GLN A 4 -22.78 12.73 -10.08
C GLN A 4 -21.27 12.44 -10.01
N LEU A 5 -20.73 11.59 -10.89
CA LEU A 5 -19.29 11.31 -10.98
C LEU A 5 -18.53 12.37 -11.80
N GLN A 6 -19.20 13.08 -12.72
CA GLN A 6 -18.56 14.12 -13.53
C GLN A 6 -18.36 15.44 -12.77
N ALA A 7 -19.22 15.75 -11.80
CA ALA A 7 -19.11 16.98 -11.01
C ALA A 7 -17.94 16.98 -10.00
N TYR A 8 -17.29 15.83 -9.75
CA TYR A 8 -16.15 15.72 -8.82
C TYR A 8 -14.80 16.03 -9.49
N ALA A 9 -14.76 16.21 -10.82
CA ALA A 9 -13.52 16.33 -11.58
C ALA A 9 -12.97 17.77 -11.71
N GLU A 10 -13.75 18.81 -11.36
CA GLU A 10 -13.42 20.19 -11.77
C GLU A 10 -12.78 21.09 -10.70
N GLU A 11 -12.62 20.65 -9.45
CA GLU A 11 -12.11 21.54 -8.39
C GLU A 11 -10.99 20.91 -7.56
N THR A 12 -9.90 20.49 -8.21
CA THR A 12 -8.64 20.20 -7.50
C THR A 12 -7.48 20.97 -8.12
N VAL A 13 -6.87 21.84 -7.31
CA VAL A 13 -5.62 22.52 -7.64
C VAL A 13 -4.55 21.46 -7.86
N PRO A 14 -3.83 21.46 -9.00
CA PRO A 14 -2.79 20.47 -9.25
C PRO A 14 -1.72 20.55 -8.15
N PRO A 15 -1.25 19.41 -7.61
CA PRO A 15 -0.22 19.41 -6.58
C PRO A 15 1.04 20.12 -7.11
N PRO A 16 1.77 20.85 -6.24
CA PRO A 16 3.02 21.49 -6.63
C PRO A 16 3.99 20.44 -7.19
N GLN A 17 4.55 20.71 -8.37
CA GLN A 17 5.52 19.81 -8.99
C GLN A 17 6.85 19.89 -8.23
N PRO A 18 7.36 18.75 -7.72
CA PRO A 18 8.65 18.71 -7.02
C PRO A 18 9.82 18.97 -7.98
N ALA A 19 10.80 19.75 -7.52
CA ALA A 19 12.03 20.02 -8.26
C ALA A 19 12.95 18.80 -8.25
N ALA A 20 13.53 18.47 -9.41
CA ALA A 20 14.53 17.41 -9.51
C ALA A 20 15.84 17.88 -8.87
N VAL A 21 16.34 17.14 -7.88
CA VAL A 21 17.65 17.39 -7.28
C VAL A 21 18.64 16.43 -7.94
N THR A 22 19.64 16.98 -8.63
CA THR A 22 20.75 16.21 -9.18
C THR A 22 21.90 16.25 -8.18
N ALA A 23 22.44 15.08 -7.83
CA ALA A 23 23.62 14.99 -6.99
C ALA A 23 24.85 15.26 -7.86
N ASP A 24 25.52 16.40 -7.65
CA ASP A 24 26.82 16.68 -8.24
C ASP A 24 27.90 15.89 -7.46
N GLY A 25 28.17 14.66 -7.90
CA GLY A 25 29.24 13.79 -7.37
C GLY A 25 29.06 12.32 -7.77
N GLU A 26 30.15 11.61 -8.06
CA GLU A 26 30.18 10.28 -8.73
C GLU A 26 29.48 9.11 -7.97
N GLU A 27 28.86 9.32 -6.80
CA GLU A 27 28.16 8.28 -6.04
C GLU A 27 26.80 8.74 -5.46
N GLY A 28 26.01 9.47 -6.25
CA GLY A 28 24.66 9.90 -5.87
C GLY A 28 23.54 9.22 -6.66
N ILE A 29 22.43 8.88 -6.01
CA ILE A 29 21.19 8.46 -6.69
C ILE A 29 20.33 9.70 -6.93
N ALA A 30 19.94 9.95 -8.19
CA ALA A 30 19.00 11.00 -8.53
C ALA A 30 17.58 10.65 -8.01
N ALA A 31 16.92 11.61 -7.37
CA ALA A 31 15.58 11.43 -6.81
C ALA A 31 14.74 12.70 -6.92
N VAL A 32 13.43 12.55 -6.75
CA VAL A 32 12.48 13.66 -6.69
C VAL A 32 12.25 14.02 -5.23
N ALA A 33 12.57 15.26 -4.84
CA ALA A 33 12.42 15.70 -3.46
C ALA A 33 10.96 16.05 -3.14
N LEU A 34 10.36 15.35 -2.18
CA LEU A 34 8.99 15.63 -1.71
C LEU A 34 8.94 16.55 -0.48
N SER A 35 10.04 16.65 0.26
CA SER A 35 10.20 17.52 1.43
C SER A 35 11.60 18.09 1.50
N GLU A 36 11.71 19.29 2.07
CA GLU A 36 13.01 19.91 2.37
C GLU A 36 13.63 19.28 3.62
N GLY A 37 14.97 19.25 3.66
CA GLY A 37 15.73 18.76 4.82
C GLY A 37 16.91 17.87 4.44
N ILE A 38 17.81 17.65 5.40
CA ILE A 38 18.95 16.72 5.28
C ILE A 38 18.91 15.78 6.49
N ALA A 39 18.94 14.48 6.22
CA ALA A 39 18.98 13.44 7.25
C ALA A 39 20.19 12.53 7.00
N LEU A 40 20.81 12.07 8.09
CA LEU A 40 21.92 11.12 8.05
C LEU A 40 21.69 10.05 9.11
N GLY A 41 21.76 8.79 8.69
CA GLY A 41 21.49 7.66 9.56
C GLY A 41 21.64 6.31 8.85
N PRO A 42 21.56 5.20 9.58
CA PRO A 42 21.58 3.87 8.98
C PRO A 42 20.37 3.67 8.06
N ILE A 43 20.53 2.81 7.06
CA ILE A 43 19.44 2.44 6.15
C ILE A 43 18.64 1.29 6.77
N PHE A 44 17.32 1.42 6.79
CA PHE A 44 16.39 0.33 7.07
C PHE A 44 15.58 0.00 5.82
N HIS A 45 15.78 -1.20 5.27
CA HIS A 45 15.05 -1.66 4.08
C HIS A 45 13.69 -2.23 4.51
N TYR A 46 12.62 -1.48 4.27
CA TYR A 46 11.27 -1.94 4.52
C TYR A 46 10.70 -2.71 3.33
N ARG A 47 10.14 -3.88 3.64
CA ARG A 47 9.29 -4.65 2.74
C ARG A 47 8.05 -5.05 3.51
N ALA A 48 6.90 -4.65 2.98
CA ALA A 48 5.63 -5.17 3.43
C ALA A 48 5.66 -6.72 3.34
N SER A 49 5.67 -7.41 4.48
CA SER A 49 5.50 -8.85 4.48
C SER A 49 4.05 -9.17 4.14
N ALA A 50 3.84 -9.89 3.04
CA ALA A 50 2.58 -10.60 2.83
C ALA A 50 2.57 -11.79 3.80
N PRO A 51 1.49 -12.01 4.56
CA PRO A 51 1.38 -13.21 5.36
C PRO A 51 1.37 -14.45 4.45
N ASP A 52 2.01 -15.53 4.87
CA ASP A 52 1.91 -16.81 4.17
C ASP A 52 0.50 -17.39 4.39
N VAL A 53 -0.20 -17.66 3.29
CA VAL A 53 -1.58 -18.15 3.31
C VAL A 53 -1.60 -19.54 2.69
N PRO A 54 -1.64 -20.61 3.51
CA PRO A 54 -1.69 -21.95 2.95
C PRO A 54 -3.04 -22.19 2.29
N ARG A 55 -3.01 -22.74 1.07
CA ARG A 55 -4.23 -23.24 0.41
C ARG A 55 -4.69 -24.53 1.09
N GLN A 56 -5.81 -24.45 1.78
CA GLN A 56 -6.43 -25.60 2.45
C GLN A 56 -7.92 -25.68 2.08
N ARG A 57 -8.51 -26.84 2.35
CA ARG A 57 -9.94 -27.04 2.16
C ARG A 57 -10.71 -26.46 3.33
N ALA A 58 -11.79 -25.73 3.07
CA ALA A 58 -12.75 -25.33 4.08
C ALA A 58 -13.43 -26.58 4.66
N GLU A 59 -13.19 -26.87 5.94
CA GLU A 59 -13.88 -27.95 6.67
C GLU A 59 -15.33 -27.57 6.95
N ASN A 60 -15.57 -26.31 7.28
CA ASN A 60 -16.89 -25.73 7.49
C ASN A 60 -16.99 -24.38 6.75
N PRO A 61 -17.52 -24.36 5.52
CA PRO A 61 -17.66 -23.14 4.72
C PRO A 61 -18.45 -22.02 5.39
N ASP A 62 -19.46 -22.35 6.20
CA ASP A 62 -20.25 -21.33 6.92
C ASP A 62 -19.40 -20.63 7.99
N ARG A 63 -18.62 -21.40 8.76
CA ARG A 63 -17.70 -20.84 9.76
C ARG A 63 -16.61 -19.98 9.12
N GLU A 64 -16.00 -20.46 8.04
CA GLU A 64 -15.00 -19.71 7.28
C GLU A 64 -15.55 -18.36 6.80
N TRP A 65 -16.80 -18.34 6.35
CA TRP A 65 -17.48 -17.12 5.94
C TRP A 65 -17.77 -16.17 7.11
N GLU A 66 -18.21 -16.69 8.26
CA GLU A 66 -18.42 -15.90 9.48
C GLU A 66 -17.12 -15.27 9.99
N ASP A 67 -16.03 -16.06 10.05
CA ASP A 67 -14.70 -15.59 10.47
C ASP A 67 -14.19 -14.46 9.55
N LEU A 68 -14.41 -14.60 8.24
CA LEU A 68 -14.08 -13.55 7.27
C LEU A 68 -14.89 -12.26 7.48
N LEU A 69 -16.20 -12.36 7.68
CA LEU A 69 -17.04 -11.19 7.92
C LEU A 69 -16.64 -10.46 9.20
N HIS A 70 -16.33 -11.21 10.26
CA HIS A 70 -15.84 -10.65 11.52
C HIS A 70 -14.50 -9.92 11.32
N ALA A 71 -13.53 -10.52 10.61
CA ALA A 71 -12.27 -9.87 10.28
C ALA A 71 -12.47 -8.59 9.45
N LYS A 72 -13.35 -8.65 8.43
CA LYS A 72 -13.72 -7.50 7.60
C LYS A 72 -14.29 -6.35 8.43
N ASP A 73 -15.22 -6.64 9.35
CA ASP A 73 -15.84 -5.62 10.21
C ASP A 73 -14.82 -4.99 11.16
N LYS A 74 -13.93 -5.79 11.75
CA LYS A 74 -12.82 -5.29 12.56
C LYS A 74 -11.89 -4.37 11.77
N THR A 75 -11.55 -4.73 10.53
CA THR A 75 -10.76 -3.87 9.65
C THR A 75 -11.49 -2.57 9.31
N CYS A 76 -12.80 -2.61 9.03
CA CYS A 76 -13.60 -1.40 8.81
C CYS A 76 -13.52 -0.44 10.01
N GLU A 77 -13.64 -0.96 11.23
CA GLU A 77 -13.52 -0.17 12.45
C GLU A 77 -12.13 0.48 12.58
N ALA A 78 -11.06 -0.28 12.30
CA ALA A 78 -9.69 0.24 12.32
C ALA A 78 -9.44 1.32 11.26
N ILE A 79 -10.02 1.18 10.06
CA ILE A 79 -9.99 2.22 9.01
C ILE A 79 -10.70 3.49 9.50
N LEU A 80 -11.89 3.36 10.08
CA LEU A 80 -12.64 4.49 10.63
C LEU A 80 -11.91 5.19 11.78
N GLN A 81 -11.21 4.44 12.63
CA GLN A 81 -10.39 5.01 13.70
C GLN A 81 -9.24 5.84 13.14
N ARG A 82 -8.47 5.29 12.18
CA ARG A 82 -7.38 6.04 11.51
C ARG A 82 -7.88 7.28 10.78
N ARG A 83 -9.04 7.18 10.13
CA ARG A 83 -9.71 8.32 9.51
C ARG A 83 -10.02 9.43 10.52
N ARG A 84 -10.52 9.08 11.72
CA ARG A 84 -10.82 10.06 12.79
C ARG A 84 -9.57 10.67 13.42
N ALA A 85 -8.48 9.91 13.49
CA ALA A 85 -7.20 10.37 14.05
C ALA A 85 -6.48 11.40 13.16
N MET A 86 -6.86 11.54 11.89
CA MET A 86 -6.35 12.58 11.00
C MET A 86 -6.87 13.97 11.43
N ALA A 87 -5.94 14.88 11.75
CA ALA A 87 -6.26 16.19 12.33
C ALA A 87 -7.17 17.08 11.46
N PRO A 88 -8.10 17.85 12.06
CA PRO A 88 -8.88 18.85 11.34
C PRO A 88 -7.97 20.00 10.86
N GLY A 89 -7.77 20.12 9.55
CA GLY A 89 -6.97 21.16 8.91
C GLY A 89 -6.17 20.67 7.69
N LEU A 90 -5.53 19.49 7.81
CA LEU A 90 -4.84 18.77 6.71
C LEU A 90 -5.71 17.64 6.13
N GLY A 91 -6.89 17.41 6.74
CA GLY A 91 -7.54 16.10 6.79
C GLY A 91 -8.60 15.79 5.74
N LYS A 92 -9.17 16.74 4.97
CA LYS A 92 -10.26 16.39 4.03
C LYS A 92 -9.77 15.49 2.88
N THR A 93 -8.69 15.87 2.22
CA THR A 93 -8.11 15.10 1.11
C THR A 93 -7.49 13.77 1.58
N ARG A 94 -6.85 13.75 2.75
CA ARG A 94 -6.28 12.51 3.31
C ARG A 94 -7.34 11.56 3.89
N ALA A 95 -8.44 12.09 4.43
CA ALA A 95 -9.57 11.28 4.89
C ALA A 95 -10.27 10.56 3.72
N ALA A 96 -10.28 11.16 2.53
CA ALA A 96 -10.87 10.56 1.33
C ALA A 96 -10.20 9.23 0.93
N ILE A 97 -8.92 9.02 1.29
CA ILE A 97 -8.22 7.74 1.07
C ILE A 97 -8.89 6.63 1.89
N PHE A 98 -9.20 6.91 3.16
CA PHE A 98 -9.87 5.94 4.03
C PHE A 98 -11.34 5.71 3.63
N ASP A 99 -12.01 6.75 3.12
CA ASP A 99 -13.37 6.60 2.58
C ASP A 99 -13.36 5.65 1.36
N ALA A 100 -12.36 5.75 0.49
CA ALA A 100 -12.18 4.78 -0.59
C ALA A 100 -11.87 3.37 -0.09
N HIS A 101 -11.00 3.22 0.92
CA HIS A 101 -10.73 1.90 1.51
C HIS A 101 -12.00 1.23 2.04
N LEU A 102 -12.90 2.01 2.68
CA LEU A 102 -14.18 1.51 3.15
C LEU A 102 -15.10 1.09 2.01
N LEU A 103 -15.09 1.79 0.87
CA LEU A 103 -15.86 1.39 -0.30
C LEU A 103 -15.35 0.07 -0.89
N ILE A 104 -14.03 -0.10 -0.96
CA ILE A 104 -13.40 -1.32 -1.50
C ILE A 104 -13.73 -2.52 -0.62
N VAL A 105 -13.53 -2.43 0.70
CA VAL A 105 -13.73 -3.57 1.62
C VAL A 105 -15.20 -4.00 1.70
N GLN A 106 -16.13 -3.11 1.35
CA GLN A 106 -17.57 -3.35 1.35
C GLN A 106 -18.13 -3.67 -0.04
N ASP A 107 -17.28 -3.74 -1.08
CA ASP A 107 -17.72 -4.02 -2.44
C ASP A 107 -18.40 -5.40 -2.51
N PRO A 108 -19.70 -5.46 -2.86
CA PRO A 108 -20.42 -6.73 -3.01
C PRO A 108 -19.76 -7.67 -4.00
N THR A 109 -19.09 -7.16 -5.03
CA THR A 109 -18.40 -7.96 -6.05
C THR A 109 -17.28 -8.78 -5.44
N LEU A 110 -16.43 -8.14 -4.62
CA LEU A 110 -15.33 -8.78 -3.90
C LEU A 110 -15.85 -9.82 -2.91
N LEU A 111 -16.92 -9.48 -2.17
CA LEU A 111 -17.54 -10.37 -1.19
C LEU A 111 -18.19 -11.59 -1.85
N ASP A 112 -18.92 -11.40 -2.96
CA ASP A 112 -19.56 -12.48 -3.69
C ASP A 112 -18.54 -13.42 -4.34
N GLN A 113 -17.45 -12.88 -4.89
CA GLN A 113 -16.34 -13.67 -5.44
C GLN A 113 -15.68 -14.52 -4.36
N THR A 114 -15.38 -13.90 -3.21
CA THR A 114 -14.80 -14.61 -2.07
C THR A 114 -15.74 -15.70 -1.55
N ARG A 115 -17.03 -15.38 -1.41
CA ARG A 115 -18.05 -16.34 -1.00
C ARG A 115 -18.14 -17.51 -1.97
N ARG A 116 -18.11 -17.26 -3.29
CA ARG A 116 -18.11 -18.34 -4.30
C ARG A 116 -16.90 -19.26 -4.13
N ARG A 117 -15.72 -18.73 -3.87
CA ARG A 117 -14.52 -19.55 -3.62
C ARG A 117 -14.65 -20.45 -2.40
N ILE A 118 -15.16 -19.90 -1.29
CA ILE A 118 -15.38 -20.67 -0.06
C ILE A 118 -16.41 -21.78 -0.28
N PHE A 119 -17.60 -21.43 -0.77
CA PHE A 119 -18.72 -22.37 -0.83
C PHE A 119 -18.69 -23.31 -2.04
N LYS A 120 -18.16 -22.87 -3.20
CA LYS A 120 -18.14 -23.68 -4.43
C LYS A 120 -16.80 -24.36 -4.66
N ASN A 121 -15.70 -23.66 -4.42
CA ASN A 121 -14.36 -24.22 -4.65
C ASN A 121 -13.82 -24.93 -3.40
N GLY A 122 -14.47 -24.75 -2.23
CA GLY A 122 -14.08 -25.36 -0.97
C GLY A 122 -12.76 -24.80 -0.43
N GLU A 123 -12.42 -23.55 -0.77
CA GLU A 123 -11.19 -22.89 -0.30
C GLU A 123 -11.40 -22.32 1.11
N ASN A 124 -10.38 -22.40 1.97
CA ASN A 124 -10.43 -21.68 3.25
C ASN A 124 -10.57 -20.15 3.04
N ALA A 125 -11.06 -19.44 4.05
CA ALA A 125 -11.39 -18.02 3.96
C ALA A 125 -10.18 -17.14 3.59
N ALA A 126 -9.03 -17.38 4.22
CA ALA A 126 -7.83 -16.59 4.01
C ALA A 126 -7.33 -16.69 2.55
N TRP A 127 -7.29 -17.91 2.01
CA TRP A 127 -6.91 -18.15 0.62
C TRP A 127 -7.95 -17.56 -0.33
N ALA A 128 -9.23 -17.83 -0.11
CA ALA A 128 -10.32 -17.32 -0.93
C ALA A 128 -10.32 -15.78 -1.02
N TRP A 129 -10.10 -15.11 0.12
CA TRP A 129 -10.00 -13.66 0.21
C TRP A 129 -8.80 -13.13 -0.56
N GLN A 130 -7.61 -13.66 -0.29
CA GLN A 130 -6.38 -13.24 -0.95
C GLN A 130 -6.49 -13.35 -2.47
N GLN A 131 -7.00 -14.48 -2.99
CA GLN A 131 -7.16 -14.67 -4.43
C GLN A 131 -8.19 -13.71 -5.02
N SER A 132 -9.29 -13.44 -4.33
CA SER A 132 -10.31 -12.48 -4.81
C SER A 132 -9.76 -11.06 -4.86
N VAL A 133 -9.01 -10.64 -3.84
CA VAL A 133 -8.33 -9.33 -3.80
C VAL A 133 -7.36 -9.19 -4.96
N LEU A 134 -6.52 -10.20 -5.20
CA LEU A 134 -5.53 -10.15 -6.29
C LEU A 134 -6.20 -10.05 -7.66
N GLU A 135 -7.27 -10.83 -7.92
CA GLU A 135 -8.00 -10.78 -9.18
C GLU A 135 -8.72 -9.43 -9.41
N ILE A 136 -9.30 -8.85 -8.36
CA ILE A 136 -9.89 -7.51 -8.45
C ILE A 136 -8.79 -6.46 -8.71
N ALA A 137 -7.67 -6.54 -8.00
CA ALA A 137 -6.54 -5.63 -8.21
C ALA A 137 -5.99 -5.73 -9.63
N ASP A 138 -5.85 -6.93 -10.19
CA ASP A 138 -5.43 -7.13 -11.58
C ASP A 138 -6.41 -6.50 -12.57
N THR A 139 -7.72 -6.61 -12.31
CA THR A 139 -8.75 -5.94 -13.12
C THR A 139 -8.56 -4.41 -13.11
N TYR A 140 -8.20 -3.81 -11.97
CA TYR A 140 -7.88 -2.39 -11.90
C TYR A 140 -6.60 -2.02 -12.66
N ARG A 141 -5.57 -2.89 -12.64
CA ARG A 141 -4.31 -2.66 -13.38
C ARG A 141 -4.49 -2.66 -14.89
N GLU A 142 -5.46 -3.41 -15.39
CA GLU A 142 -5.78 -3.49 -16.81
C GLU A 142 -6.51 -2.24 -17.35
N LEU A 143 -6.98 -1.36 -16.47
CA LEU A 143 -7.67 -0.13 -16.88
C LEU A 143 -6.68 0.87 -17.50
N SER A 144 -7.13 1.56 -18.55
CA SER A 144 -6.32 2.56 -19.25
C SER A 144 -6.10 3.86 -18.47
N ASP A 145 -6.95 4.14 -17.49
CA ASP A 145 -6.89 5.34 -16.67
C ASP A 145 -5.87 5.19 -15.52
N ASP A 146 -4.85 6.04 -15.52
CA ASP A 146 -3.75 6.03 -14.53
C ASP A 146 -4.24 6.16 -13.09
N TYR A 147 -5.28 6.97 -12.86
CA TYR A 147 -5.88 7.15 -11.54
C TYR A 147 -6.65 5.91 -11.10
N LEU A 148 -7.32 5.22 -12.02
CA LEU A 148 -7.96 3.94 -11.71
C LEU A 148 -6.95 2.83 -11.48
N ARG A 149 -5.80 2.82 -12.17
CA ARG A 149 -4.73 1.84 -11.89
C ARG A 149 -4.15 1.99 -10.49
N GLN A 150 -4.03 3.22 -9.98
CA GLN A 150 -3.61 3.46 -8.59
C GLN A 150 -4.56 2.79 -7.56
N ARG A 151 -5.82 2.53 -7.93
CA ARG A 151 -6.76 1.81 -7.05
C ARG A 151 -6.42 0.34 -6.86
N ALA A 152 -5.61 -0.26 -7.75
CA ALA A 152 -5.15 -1.63 -7.55
C ALA A 152 -4.36 -1.76 -6.23
N ASP A 153 -3.55 -0.76 -5.90
CA ASP A 153 -2.72 -0.79 -4.68
C ASP A 153 -3.56 -0.52 -3.43
N ASP A 154 -4.60 0.33 -3.52
CA ASP A 154 -5.60 0.48 -2.47
C ASP A 154 -6.35 -0.84 -2.19
N VAL A 155 -6.71 -1.58 -3.26
CA VAL A 155 -7.36 -2.90 -3.13
C VAL A 155 -6.45 -3.89 -2.42
N VAL A 156 -5.17 -3.94 -2.82
CA VAL A 156 -4.19 -4.82 -2.18
C VAL A 156 -3.96 -4.44 -0.72
N ASP A 157 -3.85 -3.13 -0.41
CA ASP A 157 -3.64 -2.65 0.96
C ASP A 157 -4.80 -3.03 1.88
N VAL A 158 -6.04 -2.78 1.44
CA VAL A 158 -7.25 -3.15 2.20
C VAL A 158 -7.38 -4.66 2.35
N GLY A 159 -7.13 -5.39 1.27
CA GLY A 159 -7.15 -6.84 1.28
C GLY A 159 -6.15 -7.43 2.26
N ARG A 160 -4.94 -6.87 2.33
CA ARG A 160 -3.91 -7.26 3.32
C ARG A 160 -4.38 -7.05 4.75
N GLN A 161 -5.07 -5.94 5.04
CA GLN A 161 -5.53 -5.64 6.40
C GLN A 161 -6.58 -6.64 6.89
N VAL A 162 -7.57 -6.95 6.06
CA VAL A 162 -8.58 -7.98 6.39
C VAL A 162 -7.92 -9.34 6.56
N LEU A 163 -6.96 -9.69 5.70
CA LEU A 163 -6.24 -10.95 5.78
C LEU A 163 -5.44 -11.07 7.08
N LEU A 164 -4.77 -10.00 7.49
CA LEU A 164 -4.04 -9.95 8.76
C LEU A 164 -4.99 -10.12 9.95
N ASP A 165 -6.11 -9.40 9.98
CA ASP A 165 -7.14 -9.56 11.01
C ASP A 165 -7.72 -10.99 11.05
N LEU A 166 -7.95 -11.61 9.89
CA LEU A 166 -8.44 -12.98 9.76
C LEU A 166 -7.44 -14.01 10.29
N LEU A 167 -6.14 -13.77 10.09
CA LEU A 167 -5.06 -14.62 10.61
C LEU A 167 -4.74 -14.34 12.08
N GLY A 168 -5.47 -13.44 12.74
CA GLY A 168 -5.20 -13.01 14.12
C GLY A 168 -3.91 -12.21 14.28
N GLN A 169 -3.30 -11.79 13.16
CA GLN A 169 -2.10 -10.96 13.13
C GLN A 169 -2.57 -9.51 13.08
N SER A 170 -2.58 -8.80 14.20
CA SER A 170 -3.05 -7.43 14.18
C SER A 170 -2.11 -6.53 13.37
N VAL A 171 -2.67 -5.66 12.53
CA VAL A 171 -1.96 -4.54 11.87
C VAL A 171 -1.48 -3.49 12.90
N ALA A 172 -1.84 -3.63 14.18
CA ALA A 172 -1.82 -2.56 15.17
C ALA A 172 -0.46 -2.18 15.76
N THR A 173 0.65 -2.70 15.26
CA THR A 173 1.97 -2.25 15.73
C THR A 173 2.57 -1.30 14.73
N ALA A 174 3.03 -0.15 15.22
CA ALA A 174 3.89 0.75 14.47
C ALA A 174 5.01 -0.06 13.80
N MET A 175 5.49 0.42 12.64
CA MET A 175 6.63 -0.20 11.99
C MET A 175 7.79 -0.23 12.99
N GLU A 176 8.17 -1.43 13.44
CA GLU A 176 9.24 -1.57 14.43
C GLU A 176 10.59 -1.39 13.74
N LEU A 177 11.18 -0.20 13.92
CA LEU A 177 12.56 0.06 13.54
C LEU A 177 13.47 -0.31 14.72
N PRO A 178 14.56 -1.07 14.51
CA PRO A 178 15.48 -1.47 15.58
C PRO A 178 16.26 -0.29 16.18
N HIS A 179 16.33 0.82 15.46
CA HIS A 179 16.99 2.07 15.82
C HIS A 179 16.58 3.17 14.82
N PRO A 180 16.75 4.46 15.15
CA PRO A 180 16.42 5.53 14.23
C PRO A 180 17.16 5.39 12.89
N ALA A 181 16.44 5.46 11.77
CA ALA A 181 16.97 5.11 10.45
C ALA A 181 16.31 5.88 9.29
N ILE A 182 17.00 5.89 8.14
CA ILE A 182 16.43 6.27 6.85
C ILE A 182 15.68 5.05 6.30
N LEU A 183 14.37 5.19 6.13
CA LEU A 183 13.49 4.17 5.60
C LEU A 183 13.63 4.09 4.08
N VAL A 184 14.02 2.93 3.56
CA VAL A 184 14.06 2.66 2.12
C VAL A 184 13.03 1.59 1.78
N ALA A 185 12.05 1.94 0.95
CA ALA A 185 10.98 1.03 0.55
C ALA A 185 10.78 1.02 -0.98
N GLY A 186 10.15 -0.01 -1.52
CA GLY A 186 9.68 0.02 -2.90
C GLY A 186 8.62 1.10 -3.08
N GLU A 187 7.58 0.99 -2.26
CA GLU A 187 6.45 1.91 -2.12
C GLU A 187 5.94 1.81 -0.66
N LEU A 188 5.20 2.82 -0.21
CA LEU A 188 4.53 2.80 1.09
C LEU A 188 3.02 2.93 0.87
N SER A 189 2.24 2.01 1.44
CA SER A 189 0.79 2.14 1.38
C SER A 189 0.30 3.27 2.30
N PRO A 190 -0.95 3.73 2.14
CA PRO A 190 -1.56 4.65 3.10
C PRO A 190 -1.55 4.09 4.51
N THR A 191 -1.74 2.77 4.66
CA THR A 191 -1.66 2.08 5.95
C THR A 191 -0.24 2.13 6.51
N ASP A 192 0.79 1.82 5.70
CA ASP A 192 2.19 1.88 6.15
C ASP A 192 2.57 3.27 6.64
N THR A 193 2.15 4.31 5.90
CA THR A 193 2.48 5.72 6.19
C THR A 193 1.91 6.18 7.54
N VAL A 194 0.73 5.69 7.92
CA VAL A 194 0.11 5.99 9.22
C VAL A 194 0.82 5.28 10.38
N MET A 195 1.47 4.15 10.11
CA MET A 195 2.16 3.34 11.13
C MET A 195 3.61 3.75 11.36
N LEU A 196 4.10 4.78 10.67
CA LEU A 196 5.45 5.29 10.86
C LEU A 196 5.57 6.02 12.21
N ASP A 197 6.53 5.59 13.02
CA ASP A 197 6.95 6.35 14.20
C ASP A 197 7.90 7.48 13.78
N THR A 198 7.41 8.72 13.83
CA THR A 198 8.18 9.92 13.46
C THR A 198 9.37 10.19 14.36
N ALA A 199 9.47 9.54 15.53
CA ALA A 199 10.66 9.61 16.39
C ALA A 199 11.79 8.67 15.92
N GLN A 200 11.46 7.60 15.18
CA GLN A 200 12.43 6.61 14.68
C GLN A 200 12.76 6.82 13.19
N VAL A 201 11.81 7.33 12.40
CA VAL A 201 12.03 7.55 10.95
C VAL A 201 12.73 8.90 10.73
N LEU A 202 14.01 8.85 10.40
CA LEU A 202 14.84 10.05 10.14
C LEU A 202 14.62 10.63 8.74
N GLY A 203 14.17 9.79 7.80
CA GLY A 203 13.89 10.16 6.41
C GLY A 203 13.30 8.98 5.65
N ILE A 204 12.68 9.23 4.50
CA ILE A 204 12.04 8.21 3.67
C ILE A 204 12.54 8.34 2.24
N VAL A 205 12.88 7.20 1.63
CA VAL A 205 13.22 7.07 0.21
C VAL A 205 12.40 5.93 -0.36
N THR A 206 11.63 6.18 -1.42
CA THR A 206 10.90 5.13 -2.13
C THR A 206 11.39 4.98 -3.57
N VAL A 207 11.32 3.76 -4.11
CA VAL A 207 11.66 3.49 -5.52
C VAL A 207 10.55 3.99 -6.45
N ALA A 208 9.30 3.86 -6.01
CA ALA A 208 8.11 4.42 -6.61
C ALA A 208 7.37 5.26 -5.55
N GLY A 209 6.91 6.46 -5.93
CA GLY A 209 6.21 7.37 -5.02
C GLY A 209 6.59 8.83 -5.23
N GLY A 210 5.76 9.54 -6.00
CA GLY A 210 5.78 11.00 -6.15
C GLY A 210 4.34 11.53 -6.08
N PRO A 211 4.12 12.86 -5.96
CA PRO A 211 2.78 13.39 -5.80
C PRO A 211 2.07 13.24 -7.15
N ALA A 212 1.16 12.26 -7.21
CA ALA A 212 0.58 11.68 -8.43
C ALA A 212 1.62 10.95 -9.30
N SER A 213 1.50 9.63 -9.41
CA SER A 213 2.31 8.75 -10.27
C SER A 213 2.04 8.95 -11.78
N GLY A 214 1.81 10.19 -12.22
CA GLY A 214 1.51 10.59 -13.58
C GLY A 214 2.51 11.62 -14.13
N ASP A 215 3.81 11.43 -13.89
CA ASP A 215 4.82 12.10 -14.71
C ASP A 215 5.12 11.22 -15.95
N PRO A 216 4.65 11.60 -17.15
CA PRO A 216 4.85 10.83 -18.39
C PRO A 216 6.32 10.75 -18.84
N ARG A 217 7.27 11.34 -18.10
CA ARG A 217 8.70 11.23 -18.36
C ARG A 217 9.33 9.94 -17.82
N CYS A 218 8.66 9.19 -16.94
CA CYS A 218 9.08 7.84 -16.55
C CYS A 218 8.51 6.82 -17.55
N GLY A 219 9.24 6.56 -18.63
CA GLY A 219 8.87 5.56 -19.62
C GLY A 219 8.87 4.12 -19.06
N PRO A 220 8.13 3.19 -19.69
CA PRO A 220 8.04 1.80 -19.26
C PRO A 220 9.24 1.01 -19.79
N SER A 221 10.37 1.09 -19.10
CA SER A 221 11.46 0.14 -19.34
C SER A 221 12.27 -0.05 -18.07
N GLY A 222 11.93 -1.09 -17.31
CA GLY A 222 12.90 -1.69 -16.41
C GLY A 222 13.99 -2.36 -17.23
N VAL A 223 15.26 -2.09 -16.95
CA VAL A 223 16.34 -3.07 -16.98
C VAL A 223 17.42 -2.60 -16.02
N GLY A 224 17.65 -3.38 -14.95
CA GLY A 224 18.81 -3.19 -14.09
C GLY A 224 20.12 -3.55 -14.79
N ARG A 225 21.20 -2.88 -14.39
CA ARG A 225 22.53 -3.47 -14.43
C ARG A 225 23.27 -3.06 -13.17
N TRP A 226 23.25 -3.96 -12.18
CA TRP A 226 24.10 -3.89 -11.01
C TRP A 226 25.40 -4.62 -11.34
N SER A 227 26.53 -3.93 -11.23
CA SER A 227 27.84 -4.58 -11.26
C SER A 227 28.59 -4.17 -9.99
N MET A 228 28.55 -5.05 -8.98
CA MET A 228 29.52 -4.99 -7.90
C MET A 228 30.85 -5.53 -8.45
N LYS A 229 31.90 -4.72 -8.41
CA LYS A 229 33.27 -5.24 -8.51
C LYS A 229 33.69 -5.75 -7.13
N PRO A 230 34.31 -6.94 -7.02
CA PRO A 230 34.89 -7.37 -5.77
C PRO A 230 36.19 -6.60 -5.56
N THR A 231 36.25 -5.76 -4.53
CA THR A 231 37.54 -5.27 -4.04
C THR A 231 38.18 -6.38 -3.22
N ALA A 232 39.30 -6.84 -3.75
CA ALA A 232 40.17 -7.82 -3.13
C ALA A 232 40.69 -7.33 -1.77
N THR A 233 40.92 -8.32 -0.92
CA THR A 233 41.74 -8.33 0.27
C THR A 233 43.05 -7.56 0.05
N GLU A 234 43.47 -6.77 1.04
CA GLU A 234 44.83 -6.82 1.59
C GLU A 234 44.94 -5.95 2.85
N SER A 235 45.15 -6.61 3.99
CA SER A 235 46.05 -6.18 5.06
C SER A 235 47.38 -6.93 4.83
N PRO A 236 48.54 -6.47 5.36
CA PRO A 236 48.72 -5.56 6.49
C PRO A 236 49.39 -4.21 6.17
#